data_AF-A0A2G8DNI0-F1
#
_entry.id   AF-A0A2G8DNI0-F1
#
_cell.length_a   1.000
_cell.length_b   1.000
_cell.length_c   1.000
_cell.angle_alpha   90.00
_cell.angle_beta   90.00
_cell.angle_gamma   90.00
#
_symmetry.space_group_name_H-M   'P 1'
#
loop_
_entity.id
_entity.type
_entity.pdbx_description
1 polymer ?
#
loop_
_entity_poly.entity_id
_entity_poly.type
_entity_poly.pdbx_seq_one_letter_code
_entity_poly.pdbx_strand_id
1 'polypeptide(L)'
;MTITAAELYEAFPDMGRQHAEAKLKEAIDRLWDRSVIIRDESKREEFRWVQYRAQYLKGEAKVEITFSDAIMPYLTQLKGQFTRVVVKNVSSLSSTYSIRIYEMLQQFRSTGDRTIALDDFRSMLELDEKYSDFKILNRALIKPAIAELNEKSNLAVTVETIKQGRKVIALRFQFKEDKQIKMALTG
;
A
#
# COMPACT_ATOMS: atom_id res chain seq x y z
N MET A 1 11.67 15.40 9.09
CA MET A 1 10.27 15.54 8.64
C MET A 1 9.40 15.67 9.88
N THR A 2 8.46 16.61 9.88
CA THR A 2 7.49 16.79 10.96
C THR A 2 6.13 16.29 10.48
N ILE A 3 5.42 15.55 11.32
CA ILE A 3 4.07 15.04 11.04
C ILE A 3 3.18 15.43 12.22
N THR A 4 2.03 16.02 11.94
CA THR A 4 1.04 16.39 12.97
C THR A 4 -0.13 15.42 13.00
N ALA A 5 -0.75 15.26 14.17
CA ALA A 5 -1.97 14.49 14.31
C ALA A 5 -3.13 15.08 13.48
N ALA A 6 -3.11 16.40 13.25
CA ALA A 6 -4.07 17.09 12.39
C ALA A 6 -3.91 16.67 10.91
N GLU A 7 -2.69 16.68 10.37
CA GLU A 7 -2.43 16.21 8.99
C GLU A 7 -2.80 14.73 8.82
N LEU A 8 -2.52 13.91 9.84
CA LEU A 8 -2.93 12.51 9.82
C LEU A 8 -4.46 12.36 9.78
N TYR A 9 -5.18 13.13 10.58
CA TYR A 9 -6.65 13.12 10.56
C TYR A 9 -7.23 13.63 9.24
N GLU A 10 -6.66 14.68 8.66
CA GLU A 10 -7.10 15.18 7.33
C GLU A 10 -6.90 14.12 6.24
N ALA A 11 -5.82 13.34 6.32
CA ALA A 11 -5.56 12.24 5.41
C ALA A 11 -6.45 11.01 5.67
N PHE A 12 -6.83 10.75 6.93
CA PHE A 12 -7.60 9.57 7.36
C PHE A 12 -8.77 9.94 8.28
N PRO A 13 -9.81 10.60 7.77
CA PRO A 13 -10.89 11.16 8.59
C PRO A 13 -11.70 10.10 9.35
N ASP A 14 -11.79 8.89 8.81
CA ASP A 14 -12.53 7.76 9.39
C ASP A 14 -11.93 7.26 10.73
N MET A 15 -10.71 7.68 11.08
CA MET A 15 -10.02 7.22 12.30
C MET A 15 -10.52 7.89 13.60
N GLY A 16 -11.25 9.00 13.48
CA GLY A 16 -11.70 9.83 14.60
C GLY A 16 -10.59 10.72 15.19
N ARG A 17 -10.90 12.01 15.39
CA ARG A 17 -9.92 13.03 15.82
C ARG A 17 -9.26 12.72 17.17
N GLN A 18 -10.00 12.11 18.10
CA GLN A 18 -9.50 11.76 19.43
C GLN A 18 -8.42 10.66 19.42
N HIS A 19 -8.34 9.87 18.35
CA HIS A 19 -7.39 8.77 18.23
C HIS A 19 -6.18 9.10 17.36
N ALA A 20 -6.16 10.26 16.69
CA ALA A 20 -5.13 10.60 15.71
C ALA A 20 -3.73 10.66 16.33
N GLU A 21 -3.58 11.29 17.51
CA GLU A 21 -2.28 11.37 18.20
C GLU A 21 -1.78 9.99 18.66
N ALA A 22 -2.66 9.20 19.29
CA ALA A 22 -2.32 7.86 19.75
C ALA A 22 -1.93 6.94 18.57
N LYS A 23 -2.67 6.99 17.47
CA LYS A 23 -2.39 6.22 16.25
C LYS A 23 -1.10 6.69 15.57
N LEU A 24 -0.85 8.01 15.53
CA LEU A 24 0.41 8.55 15.01
C LEU A 24 1.59 8.00 15.81
N LYS A 25 1.52 8.07 17.15
CA LYS A 25 2.56 7.54 18.03
C LYS A 25 2.79 6.04 17.82
N GLU A 26 1.72 5.24 17.82
CA GLU A 26 1.80 3.80 17.58
C GLU A 26 2.44 3.48 16.22
N ALA A 27 2.05 4.21 15.16
CA ALA A 27 2.60 4.00 13.83
C ALA A 27 4.10 4.33 13.75
N ILE A 28 4.53 5.41 14.40
CA ILE A 28 5.93 5.82 14.43
C ILE A 28 6.78 4.87 15.29
N ASP A 29 6.29 4.44 16.45
CA ASP A 29 6.97 3.44 17.29
C ASP A 29 7.11 2.12 16.53
N ARG A 30 6.08 1.69 15.79
CA ARG A 30 6.18 0.53 14.90
C ARG A 30 7.19 0.72 13.77
N LEU A 31 7.27 1.92 13.18
CA LEU A 31 8.19 2.22 12.09
C LEU A 31 9.67 2.12 12.55
N TRP A 32 9.94 2.52 13.80
CA TRP A 32 11.27 2.40 14.41
C TRP A 32 11.79 0.95 14.43
N ASP A 33 10.93 -0.01 14.80
CA ASP A 33 11.31 -1.41 14.90
C ASP A 33 11.43 -2.11 13.54
N ARG A 34 11.00 -1.47 12.45
CA ARG A 34 11.00 -2.05 11.10
C ARG A 34 12.33 -1.84 10.38
N SER A 35 12.64 -2.78 9.50
CA SER A 35 13.72 -2.69 8.53
C SER A 35 13.15 -2.72 7.10
N VAL A 36 13.92 -2.18 6.18
CA VAL A 36 13.78 -2.36 4.74
C VAL A 36 14.81 -3.38 4.33
N ILE A 37 14.37 -4.37 3.55
CA ILE A 37 15.24 -5.39 3.00
C ILE A 37 15.21 -5.27 1.50
N ILE A 38 16.36 -5.04 0.89
CA ILE A 38 16.54 -5.00 -0.56
C ILE A 38 17.39 -6.20 -0.95
N ARG A 39 16.91 -6.96 -1.95
CA ARG A 39 17.56 -8.18 -2.42
C ARG A 39 17.66 -8.12 -3.93
N ASP A 40 18.84 -8.39 -4.45
CA ASP A 40 19.10 -8.75 -5.85
C ASP A 40 19.85 -10.09 -5.91
N GLU A 41 20.20 -10.56 -7.11
CA GLU A 41 20.88 -11.84 -7.30
C GLU A 41 22.26 -11.93 -6.61
N SER A 42 22.87 -10.78 -6.30
CA SER A 42 24.24 -10.65 -5.80
C SER A 42 24.35 -10.09 -4.38
N LYS A 43 23.30 -9.41 -3.90
CA LYS A 43 23.36 -8.59 -2.68
C LYS A 43 22.05 -8.66 -1.90
N ARG A 44 22.19 -8.77 -0.58
CA ARG A 44 21.11 -8.54 0.38
C ARG A 44 21.52 -7.41 1.30
N GLU A 45 20.76 -6.33 1.29
CA GLU A 45 20.92 -5.19 2.18
C GLU A 45 19.73 -5.10 3.12
N GLU A 46 20.00 -4.75 4.36
CA GLU A 46 18.99 -4.50 5.37
C GLU A 46 19.36 -3.24 6.13
N PHE A 47 18.43 -2.29 6.19
CA PHE A 47 18.63 -1.01 6.87
C PHE A 47 17.33 -0.53 7.51
N ARG A 48 17.45 0.40 8.47
CA ARG A 48 16.29 0.95 9.20
C ARG A 48 15.54 1.98 8.37
N TRP A 49 14.24 2.12 8.61
CA TRP A 49 13.44 3.20 8.02
C TRP A 49 13.85 4.58 8.54
N VAL A 50 14.11 4.67 9.85
CA VAL A 50 14.43 5.92 10.55
C VAL A 50 15.79 5.81 11.23
N GLN A 51 16.56 6.90 11.22
CA GLN A 51 17.92 6.96 11.78
C GLN A 51 17.92 7.17 13.30
N TYR A 52 16.94 7.92 13.79
CA TYR A 52 16.78 8.24 15.21
C TYR A 52 15.37 7.90 15.67
N ARG A 53 15.24 7.57 16.96
CA ARG A 53 13.92 7.42 17.57
C ARG A 53 13.18 8.75 17.50
N ALA A 54 11.90 8.68 17.19
CA ALA A 54 11.11 9.87 16.95
C ALA A 54 11.04 10.78 18.18
N GLN A 55 11.04 12.09 17.92
CA GLN A 55 10.90 13.10 18.96
C GLN A 55 9.43 13.48 19.11
N TYR A 56 8.88 13.24 20.31
CA TYR A 56 7.51 13.56 20.66
C TYR A 56 7.47 14.91 21.35
N LEU A 57 6.94 15.93 20.66
CA LEU A 57 6.91 17.30 21.18
C LEU A 57 5.63 17.47 22.02
N LYS A 58 5.82 17.46 23.34
CA LYS A 58 4.73 17.54 24.32
C LYS A 58 3.90 18.80 24.11
N GLY A 59 2.58 18.63 24.02
CA GLY A 59 1.60 19.73 23.89
C GLY A 59 1.29 20.16 22.47
N GLU A 60 2.01 19.66 21.46
CA GLU A 60 1.85 20.11 20.06
C GLU A 60 1.28 19.03 19.12
N ALA A 61 0.94 17.84 19.65
CA ALA A 61 0.41 16.71 18.88
C ALA A 61 1.17 16.45 17.57
N LYS A 62 2.50 16.59 17.61
CA LYS A 62 3.39 16.46 16.47
C LYS A 62 4.60 15.58 16.80
N VAL A 63 5.09 14.90 15.77
CA VAL A 63 6.21 13.97 15.84
C VAL A 63 7.24 14.33 14.79
N GLU A 64 8.51 14.32 15.19
CA GLU A 64 9.62 14.51 14.26
C GLU A 64 10.34 13.20 14.01
N ILE A 65 10.52 12.87 12.73
CA ILE A 65 11.27 11.71 12.27
C ILE A 65 12.39 12.11 11.30
N THR A 66 13.46 11.32 11.34
CA THR A 66 14.56 11.42 10.39
C THR A 66 14.66 10.09 9.66
N PHE A 67 14.38 10.10 8.35
CA PHE A 67 14.61 8.93 7.50
C PHE A 67 16.09 8.57 7.49
N SER A 68 16.42 7.29 7.39
CA SER A 68 17.81 6.88 7.26
C SER A 68 18.40 7.33 5.91
N ASP A 69 19.68 7.70 5.90
CA ASP A 69 20.36 8.06 4.66
C ASP A 69 20.30 6.94 3.61
N ALA A 70 20.26 5.68 4.06
CA ALA A 70 20.15 4.51 3.22
C ALA A 70 18.80 4.41 2.47
N ILE A 71 17.68 4.87 3.05
CA ILE A 71 16.38 4.84 2.37
C ILE A 71 16.18 6.03 1.42
N MET A 72 16.93 7.12 1.61
CA MET A 72 16.75 8.36 0.86
C MET A 72 16.81 8.19 -0.67
N PRO A 73 17.74 7.43 -1.26
CA PRO A 73 17.74 7.19 -2.71
C PRO A 73 16.42 6.60 -3.21
N TYR A 74 15.80 5.72 -2.45
CA TYR A 74 14.54 5.05 -2.82
C TYR A 74 13.30 5.93 -2.63
N LEU A 75 13.36 6.94 -1.76
CA LEU A 75 12.28 7.92 -1.58
C LEU A 75 12.40 9.13 -2.50
N THR A 76 13.62 9.46 -2.92
CA THR A 76 13.95 10.74 -3.57
C THR A 76 14.42 10.63 -5.01
N GLN A 77 14.60 9.43 -5.58
CA GLN A 77 15.03 9.26 -6.99
C GLN A 77 14.02 9.82 -8.02
N LEU A 78 14.08 11.14 -8.17
CA LEU A 78 13.95 11.98 -9.36
C LEU A 78 12.86 11.59 -10.36
N LYS A 79 11.70 12.22 -10.13
CA LYS A 79 10.74 12.78 -11.12
C LYS A 79 10.10 11.87 -12.19
N GLY A 80 10.57 10.64 -12.43
CA GLY A 80 10.12 9.83 -13.58
C GLY A 80 9.48 8.48 -13.26
N GLN A 81 9.87 7.79 -12.18
CA GLN A 81 9.52 6.36 -11.96
C GLN A 81 8.72 6.08 -10.68
N PHE A 82 8.23 7.10 -9.98
CA PHE A 82 7.38 6.88 -8.81
C PHE A 82 5.92 6.67 -9.18
N THR A 83 5.31 5.65 -8.58
CA THR A 83 3.86 5.55 -8.44
C THR A 83 3.37 6.73 -7.62
N ARG A 84 2.71 7.69 -8.25
CA ARG A 84 2.03 8.76 -7.50
C ARG A 84 0.70 8.21 -6.98
N VAL A 85 0.64 7.96 -5.68
CA VAL A 85 -0.58 7.61 -4.98
C VAL A 85 -1.07 8.84 -4.25
N VAL A 86 -2.30 9.28 -4.57
CA VAL A 86 -2.98 10.31 -3.78
C VAL A 86 -3.52 9.62 -2.54
N VAL A 87 -3.11 10.06 -1.35
CA VAL A 87 -3.47 9.41 -0.08
C VAL A 87 -4.98 9.24 0.06
N LYS A 88 -5.77 10.24 -0.34
CA LYS A 88 -7.24 10.20 -0.32
C LYS A 88 -7.84 9.02 -1.11
N ASN A 89 -7.16 8.53 -2.15
CA ASN A 89 -7.68 7.42 -2.96
C ASN A 89 -7.51 6.06 -2.27
N VAL A 90 -6.66 5.98 -1.25
CA VAL A 90 -6.36 4.75 -0.51
C VAL A 90 -6.70 4.84 0.98
N SER A 91 -7.03 6.03 1.49
CA SER A 91 -7.24 6.29 2.92
C SER A 91 -8.39 5.51 3.54
N SER A 92 -9.40 5.17 2.74
CA SER A 92 -10.56 4.38 3.18
C SER A 92 -10.40 2.88 2.92
N LEU A 93 -9.27 2.44 2.35
CA LEU A 93 -8.95 1.02 2.21
C LEU A 93 -8.47 0.47 3.57
N SER A 94 -9.12 -0.58 4.05
CA SER A 94 -8.83 -1.22 5.32
C SER A 94 -7.83 -2.39 5.21
N SER A 95 -7.75 -3.02 4.04
CA SER A 95 -6.82 -4.11 3.78
C SER A 95 -5.49 -3.61 3.21
N THR A 96 -4.39 -3.99 3.86
CA THR A 96 -3.03 -3.77 3.33
C THR A 96 -2.87 -4.36 1.92
N TYR A 97 -3.53 -5.49 1.61
CA TYR A 97 -3.48 -6.08 0.28
C TYR A 97 -4.21 -5.22 -0.76
N SER A 98 -5.33 -4.58 -0.40
CA SER A 98 -6.02 -3.65 -1.30
C SER A 98 -5.11 -2.46 -1.63
N ILE A 99 -4.44 -1.90 -0.63
CA ILE A 99 -3.47 -0.81 -0.82
C ILE A 99 -2.32 -1.26 -1.74
N ARG A 100 -1.73 -2.43 -1.49
CA ARG A 100 -0.67 -2.97 -2.36
C ARG A 100 -1.13 -3.18 -3.79
N ILE A 101 -2.33 -3.73 -3.99
CA ILE A 101 -2.88 -3.93 -5.33
C ILE A 101 -3.12 -2.58 -6.01
N TYR A 102 -3.65 -1.58 -5.30
CA TYR A 102 -3.77 -0.21 -5.82
C TYR A 102 -2.42 0.34 -6.30
N GLU A 103 -1.38 0.25 -5.47
CA GLU A 103 -0.02 0.71 -5.79
C GLU A 103 0.52 0.03 -7.05
N MET A 104 0.33 -1.29 -7.16
CA MET A 104 0.72 -2.07 -8.34
C MET A 104 -0.03 -1.61 -9.59
N LEU A 105 -1.34 -1.38 -9.52
CA LEU A 105 -2.11 -0.93 -10.68
C LEU A 105 -1.70 0.48 -11.10
N GLN A 106 -1.49 1.40 -10.15
CA GLN A 106 -1.11 2.77 -10.48
C GLN A 106 0.24 2.92 -11.21
N GLN A 107 1.14 1.93 -11.11
CA GLN A 107 2.35 1.87 -11.95
C GLN A 107 2.03 1.78 -13.45
N PHE A 108 0.88 1.21 -13.79
CA PHE A 108 0.41 0.97 -15.16
C PHE A 108 -0.78 1.86 -15.53
N ARG A 109 -0.98 2.98 -14.81
CA ARG A 109 -2.14 3.88 -15.03
C ARG A 109 -2.25 4.40 -16.47
N SER A 110 -1.13 4.49 -17.20
CA SER A 110 -1.11 4.95 -18.59
C SER A 110 -1.69 3.93 -19.56
N THR A 111 -1.62 2.63 -19.23
CA THR A 111 -2.19 1.55 -20.05
C THR A 111 -3.54 1.08 -19.54
N GLY A 112 -3.79 1.16 -18.22
CA GLY A 112 -5.00 0.62 -17.59
C GLY A 112 -5.07 -0.91 -17.63
N ASP A 113 -3.96 -1.58 -17.92
CA ASP A 113 -3.85 -3.03 -18.03
C ASP A 113 -2.52 -3.48 -17.44
N ARG A 114 -2.57 -4.52 -16.60
CA ARG A 114 -1.40 -5.17 -16.02
C ARG A 114 -1.62 -6.67 -15.92
N THR A 115 -0.76 -7.45 -16.55
CA THR A 115 -0.69 -8.91 -16.37
C THR A 115 0.48 -9.26 -15.45
N ILE A 116 0.22 -10.10 -14.44
CA ILE A 116 1.21 -10.51 -13.43
C ILE A 116 1.20 -12.03 -13.33
N ALA A 117 2.36 -12.67 -13.40
CA ALA A 117 2.47 -14.10 -13.12
C ALA A 117 1.99 -14.40 -11.69
N LEU A 118 1.37 -15.55 -11.47
CA LEU A 118 0.77 -15.86 -10.17
C LEU A 118 1.82 -15.92 -9.05
N ASP A 119 3.02 -16.42 -9.36
CA ASP A 119 4.12 -16.51 -8.40
C ASP A 119 4.67 -15.11 -8.08
N ASP A 120 4.86 -14.26 -9.10
CA ASP A 120 5.25 -12.85 -8.90
C ASP A 120 4.21 -12.08 -8.07
N PHE A 121 2.92 -12.30 -8.32
CA PHE A 121 1.86 -11.67 -7.54
C PHE A 121 1.93 -12.05 -6.05
N ARG A 122 2.29 -13.31 -5.75
CA ARG A 122 2.49 -13.77 -4.36
C ARG A 122 3.72 -13.14 -3.73
N SER A 123 4.83 -13.09 -4.46
CA SER A 123 6.06 -12.47 -3.99
C SER A 123 5.88 -10.96 -3.74
N MET A 124 5.20 -10.25 -4.65
CA MET A 124 4.92 -8.81 -4.52
C MET A 124 4.02 -8.48 -3.33
N LEU A 125 3.17 -9.43 -2.91
CA LEU A 125 2.30 -9.29 -1.74
C LEU A 125 2.88 -9.92 -0.47
N GLU A 126 4.13 -10.40 -0.52
CA GLU A 126 4.82 -11.08 0.59
C GLU A 126 3.96 -12.21 1.19
N LEU A 127 3.34 -13.00 0.31
CA LEU A 127 2.39 -14.03 0.74
C LEU A 127 3.06 -15.33 1.22
N ASP A 128 4.38 -15.48 1.12
CA ASP A 128 5.14 -16.69 1.51
C ASP A 128 4.34 -17.98 1.23
N GLU A 129 4.21 -18.89 2.21
CA GLU A 129 3.39 -20.11 2.08
C GLU A 129 1.89 -19.90 2.33
N LYS A 130 1.44 -18.66 2.56
CA LYS A 130 0.02 -18.38 2.78
C LYS A 130 -0.76 -18.52 1.48
N TYR A 131 -1.97 -19.06 1.63
CA TYR A 131 -2.92 -19.21 0.51
C TYR A 131 -2.34 -20.02 -0.66
N SER A 132 -1.60 -21.09 -0.40
CA SER A 132 -0.97 -21.93 -1.44
C SER A 132 -1.95 -22.39 -2.53
N ASP A 133 -3.17 -22.79 -2.15
CA ASP A 133 -4.26 -23.05 -3.09
C ASP A 133 -4.83 -21.74 -3.67
N PHE A 134 -4.82 -21.63 -5.00
CA PHE A 134 -5.41 -20.52 -5.74
C PHE A 134 -6.88 -20.27 -5.40
N LYS A 135 -7.67 -21.32 -5.14
CA LYS A 135 -9.08 -21.16 -4.76
C LYS A 135 -9.21 -20.38 -3.45
N ILE A 136 -8.32 -20.64 -2.50
CA ILE A 136 -8.28 -19.92 -1.22
C ILE A 136 -7.75 -18.51 -1.44
N LEU A 137 -6.64 -18.33 -2.17
CA LEU A 137 -6.11 -17.00 -2.51
C LEU A 137 -7.19 -16.12 -3.15
N ASN A 138 -7.90 -16.67 -4.14
CA ASN A 138 -8.92 -15.93 -4.88
C ASN A 138 -10.10 -15.53 -3.98
N ARG A 139 -10.59 -16.44 -3.14
CA ARG A 139 -11.72 -16.18 -2.25
C ARG A 139 -11.35 -15.24 -1.10
N ALA A 140 -10.19 -15.43 -0.49
CA ALA A 140 -9.82 -14.76 0.76
C ALA A 140 -9.08 -13.44 0.56
N LEU A 141 -8.43 -13.24 -0.60
CA LEU A 141 -7.60 -12.06 -0.85
C LEU A 141 -8.00 -11.33 -2.13
N ILE A 142 -7.95 -11.99 -3.29
CA ILE A 142 -8.12 -11.29 -4.58
C ILE A 142 -9.53 -10.71 -4.69
N LYS A 143 -10.58 -11.52 -4.51
CA LYS A 143 -11.97 -11.04 -4.61
C LYS A 143 -12.29 -9.95 -3.59
N PRO A 144 -11.98 -10.12 -2.28
CA PRO A 144 -12.22 -9.05 -1.30
C PRO A 144 -11.46 -7.77 -1.63
N ALA A 145 -10.18 -7.86 -2.04
CA ALA A 145 -9.40 -6.68 -2.36
C ALA A 145 -9.92 -5.95 -3.60
N ILE A 146 -10.30 -6.67 -4.66
CA ILE A 146 -10.91 -6.06 -5.84
C ILE A 146 -12.28 -5.44 -5.52
N ALA A 147 -13.09 -6.08 -4.67
CA ALA A 147 -14.35 -5.50 -4.23
C ALA A 147 -14.13 -4.20 -3.45
N GLU A 148 -13.22 -4.21 -2.49
CA GLU A 148 -12.90 -3.02 -1.69
C GLU A 148 -12.33 -1.88 -2.53
N LEU A 149 -11.45 -2.18 -3.51
CA LEU A 149 -10.94 -1.18 -4.44
C LEU A 149 -12.05 -0.52 -5.25
N ASN A 150 -12.97 -1.32 -5.79
CA ASN A 150 -14.09 -0.83 -6.59
C ASN A 150 -15.09 0.00 -5.77
N GLU A 151 -15.16 -0.24 -4.46
CA GLU A 151 -16.06 0.42 -3.53
C GLU A 151 -15.45 1.70 -2.93
N LYS A 152 -14.19 1.66 -2.52
CA LYS A 152 -13.59 2.67 -1.62
C LYS A 152 -12.41 3.44 -2.21
N SER A 153 -12.05 3.19 -3.46
CA SER A 153 -10.98 3.93 -4.15
C SER A 153 -11.52 4.69 -5.37
N ASN A 154 -10.63 5.37 -6.08
CA ASN A 154 -10.92 5.98 -7.37
C ASN A 154 -10.74 5.00 -8.55
N LEU A 155 -10.57 3.70 -8.32
CA LEU A 155 -10.40 2.72 -9.40
C LEU A 155 -11.67 1.93 -9.66
N ALA A 156 -11.97 1.71 -10.94
CA ALA A 156 -12.81 0.61 -11.38
C ALA A 156 -11.90 -0.51 -11.90
N VAL A 157 -11.91 -1.68 -11.26
CA VAL A 157 -10.96 -2.77 -11.50
C VAL A 157 -11.68 -4.08 -11.81
N THR A 158 -11.24 -4.78 -12.84
CA THR A 158 -11.58 -6.18 -13.10
C THR A 158 -10.32 -7.04 -13.05
N VAL A 159 -10.49 -8.32 -12.71
CA VAL A 159 -9.41 -9.30 -12.71
C VAL A 159 -9.85 -10.58 -13.39
N GLU A 160 -9.03 -11.07 -14.30
CA GLU A 160 -9.23 -12.32 -15.03
C GLU A 160 -8.06 -13.27 -14.77
N THR A 161 -8.33 -14.58 -14.79
CA THR A 161 -7.29 -15.61 -14.64
C THR A 161 -6.82 -16.09 -16.00
N ILE A 162 -5.51 -16.10 -16.22
CA ILE A 162 -4.89 -16.77 -17.37
C ILE A 162 -4.50 -18.19 -16.94
N LYS A 163 -4.88 -19.18 -17.74
CA LYS A 163 -4.69 -20.60 -17.42
C LYS A 163 -3.81 -21.30 -18.45
N GLN A 164 -3.01 -22.24 -17.96
CA GLN A 164 -2.34 -23.25 -18.76
C GLN A 164 -2.92 -24.61 -18.38
N GLY A 165 -3.77 -25.15 -19.25
CA GLY A 165 -4.62 -26.29 -18.92
C GLY A 165 -5.55 -25.96 -17.74
N ARG A 166 -5.45 -26.72 -16.64
CA ARG A 166 -6.26 -26.49 -15.43
C ARG A 166 -5.61 -25.52 -14.44
N LYS A 167 -4.31 -25.24 -14.58
CA LYS A 167 -3.55 -24.40 -13.64
C LYS A 167 -3.70 -22.92 -14.00
N VAL A 168 -3.98 -22.08 -13.01
CA VAL A 168 -3.90 -20.62 -13.16
C VAL A 168 -2.43 -20.22 -13.09
N ILE A 169 -1.95 -19.50 -14.10
CA ILE A 169 -0.53 -19.12 -14.22
C ILE A 169 -0.32 -17.60 -14.07
N ALA A 170 -1.35 -16.79 -14.31
CA ALA A 170 -1.26 -15.34 -14.19
C ALA A 170 -2.64 -14.71 -13.91
N LEU A 171 -2.59 -13.47 -13.44
CA LEU A 171 -3.73 -12.58 -13.24
C LEU A 171 -3.61 -11.41 -14.20
N ARG A 172 -4.67 -11.14 -14.96
CA ARG A 172 -4.78 -9.94 -15.78
C ARG A 172 -5.72 -8.97 -15.11
N PHE A 173 -5.20 -7.81 -14.73
CA PHE A 173 -5.96 -6.71 -14.20
C PHE A 173 -6.24 -5.71 -15.30
N GLN A 174 -7.48 -5.26 -15.40
CA GLN A 174 -7.87 -4.13 -16.21
C GLN A 174 -8.52 -3.09 -15.31
N PHE A 175 -8.14 -1.84 -15.47
CA PHE A 175 -8.58 -0.80 -14.57
C PHE A 175 -8.61 0.56 -15.23
N LYS A 176 -9.46 1.42 -14.70
CA LYS A 176 -9.53 2.84 -15.06
C LYS A 176 -9.68 3.67 -13.81
N GLU A 177 -9.08 4.86 -13.83
CA GLU A 177 -9.38 5.88 -12.83
C GLU A 177 -10.75 6.47 -13.12
N ASP A 178 -11.61 6.43 -12.11
CA ASP A 178 -12.80 7.27 -12.05
C ASP A 178 -12.40 8.61 -11.43
N LYS A 179 -12.94 9.71 -11.96
CA LYS A 179 -12.63 11.06 -11.47
C LYS A 179 -13.24 11.31 -10.08
N GLN A 180 -14.17 10.47 -9.66
CA GLN A 180 -14.85 10.58 -8.38
C GLN A 180 -14.62 9.29 -7.57
N ILE A 181 -14.16 9.45 -6.33
CA ILE A 181 -14.17 8.35 -5.36
C ILE A 181 -15.64 8.01 -5.11
N LYS A 182 -16.00 6.73 -5.26
CA LYS A 182 -17.34 6.27 -4.92
C LYS A 182 -17.47 6.34 -3.40
N MET A 183 -17.95 7.46 -2.89
CA MET A 183 -18.37 7.53 -1.50
C MET A 183 -19.70 6.79 -1.40
N ALA A 184 -19.69 5.55 -0.92
CA ALA A 184 -20.91 4.95 -0.41
C ALA A 184 -21.38 5.82 0.76
N LEU A 185 -22.47 6.56 0.57
CA LEU A 185 -23.19 7.21 1.64
C LEU A 185 -23.76 6.10 2.54
N THR A 186 -23.03 5.74 3.59
CA THR A 186 -23.63 4.95 4.68
C THR A 186 -24.57 5.87 5.45
N GLY A 187 -25.87 5.70 5.20
CA GLY A 187 -26.95 6.19 6.06
C GLY A 187 -27.20 5.30 7.26
#